data_AF-A0A3M1LDL6-F1
#
_entry.id   AF-A0A3M1LDL6-F1
#
_cell.length_a   1.000
_cell.length_b   1.000
_cell.length_c   1.000
_cell.angle_alpha   90.00
_cell.angle_beta   90.00
_cell.angle_gamma   90.00
#
_symmetry.space_group_name_H-M   'P 1'
#
loop_
_entity.id
_entity.type
_entity.pdbx_description
1 polymer ?
#
loop_
_entity_poly.entity_id
_entity_poly.type
_entity_poly.pdbx_seq_one_letter_code
_entity_poly.pdbx_strand_id
1 'polypeptide(L)'
;MTRGWVYIETDKCKGCELCTTVCPSNVLHMATDRFNAKGYHPVELVETEGAYCTGCGLCAMICPDVVLTVFREPRRPRRRPAPEPVSAVPA
;
A
#
# COMPACT_ATOMS: atom_id res chain seq x y z
N MET A 1 -9.32 -9.75 0.40
CA MET A 1 -8.68 -8.89 1.41
C MET A 1 -9.20 -7.46 1.23
N THR A 2 -8.79 -6.50 2.07
CA THR A 2 -9.18 -5.09 1.92
C THR A 2 -8.52 -4.50 0.66
N ARG A 3 -9.24 -3.75 -0.17
CA ARG A 3 -8.65 -3.00 -1.30
C ARG A 3 -8.15 -1.63 -0.85
N GLY A 4 -7.21 -1.10 -1.61
CA GLY A 4 -6.71 0.25 -1.49
C GLY A 4 -6.21 0.76 -2.83
N TRP A 5 -5.77 2.01 -2.85
CA TRP A 5 -5.13 2.64 -4.02
C TRP A 5 -4.12 3.68 -3.54
N VAL A 6 -3.26 4.12 -4.44
CA VAL A 6 -2.29 5.18 -4.15
C VAL A 6 -2.44 6.30 -5.17
N TYR A 7 -2.36 7.54 -4.70
CA TYR A 7 -2.15 8.71 -5.53
C TYR A 7 -0.66 9.07 -5.49
N ILE A 8 -0.08 9.33 -6.66
CA ILE A 8 1.36 9.56 -6.82
C ILE A 8 1.57 10.95 -7.41
N GLU A 9 2.30 11.81 -6.70
CA GLU A 9 2.76 13.10 -7.21
C GLU A 9 3.95 12.89 -8.16
N THR A 10 3.65 12.50 -9.40
CA THR A 10 4.60 12.11 -10.43
C THR A 10 5.76 13.10 -10.61
N ASP A 11 5.51 14.41 -10.60
CA ASP A 11 6.54 15.45 -10.79
C ASP A 11 7.48 15.65 -9.59
N LYS A 12 7.13 15.09 -8.44
CA LYS A 12 7.99 15.08 -7.25
C LYS A 12 8.75 13.76 -7.10
N CYS A 13 8.29 12.68 -7.73
CA CYS A 13 8.96 11.39 -7.68
C CYS A 13 10.36 11.46 -8.28
N LYS A 14 11.36 10.94 -7.57
CA LYS A 14 12.77 10.90 -8.01
C LYS A 14 13.21 9.53 -8.53
N GLY A 15 12.28 8.57 -8.70
CA GLY A 15 12.60 7.25 -9.23
C GLY A 15 13.59 6.44 -8.38
N CYS A 16 13.60 6.61 -7.06
CA CYS A 16 14.57 5.94 -6.16
C CYS A 16 14.26 4.45 -5.88
N GLU A 17 13.16 3.92 -6.41
CA GLU A 17 12.73 2.52 -6.31
C GLU A 17 12.47 1.97 -4.90
N LEU A 18 12.73 2.71 -3.82
CA LEU A 18 12.51 2.23 -2.43
C LEU A 18 11.09 1.68 -2.20
N CYS A 19 10.08 2.36 -2.74
CA CYS A 19 8.69 1.94 -2.60
C CYS A 19 8.37 0.59 -3.26
N THR A 20 9.10 0.19 -4.32
CA THR A 20 8.88 -1.12 -4.98
C THR A 20 9.39 -2.25 -4.09
N THR A 21 10.54 -2.04 -3.42
CA THR A 21 11.18 -3.04 -2.54
C THR A 21 10.35 -3.40 -1.31
N VAL A 22 9.51 -2.47 -0.83
CA VAL A 22 8.70 -2.66 0.38
C VAL A 22 7.24 -3.02 0.09
N CYS A 23 6.83 -3.09 -1.19
CA CYS A 23 5.45 -3.33 -1.56
C CYS A 23 5.12 -4.82 -1.42
N PRO A 24 4.33 -5.26 -0.41
CA PRO A 24 4.07 -6.68 -0.19
C PRO A 24 3.22 -7.31 -1.31
N SER A 25 2.48 -6.48 -2.06
CA SER A 25 1.68 -6.92 -3.20
C SER A 25 2.43 -6.87 -4.53
N ASN A 26 3.67 -6.34 -4.57
CA ASN A 26 4.46 -6.17 -5.80
C ASN A 26 3.72 -5.42 -6.94
N VAL A 27 2.90 -4.42 -6.58
CA VAL A 27 2.10 -3.61 -7.53
C VAL A 27 2.69 -2.24 -7.84
N LEU A 28 3.86 -1.91 -7.32
CA LEU A 28 4.55 -0.65 -7.61
C LEU A 28 5.72 -0.91 -8.54
N HIS A 29 5.71 -0.24 -9.70
CA HIS A 29 6.69 -0.42 -10.78
C HIS A 29 7.19 0.94 -11.27
N MET A 30 8.43 1.01 -11.75
CA MET A 30 8.89 2.23 -12.42
C MET A 30 8.29 2.30 -13.82
N ALA A 31 7.90 3.49 -14.22
CA ALA A 31 7.53 3.78 -15.59
C ALA A 31 8.68 3.42 -16.53
N THR A 32 8.42 2.60 -17.55
CA THR A 32 9.45 2.23 -18.55
C THR A 32 9.32 3.04 -19.84
N ASP A 33 8.17 3.65 -20.06
CA ASP A 33 7.78 4.31 -21.31
C ASP A 33 7.75 5.85 -21.20
N ARG A 34 7.89 6.40 -19.99
CA ARG A 34 7.84 7.85 -19.77
C ARG A 34 8.80 8.35 -18.70
N PHE A 35 9.06 9.65 -18.80
CA PHE A 35 9.75 10.45 -17.80
C PHE A 35 8.81 11.53 -17.24
N ASN A 36 9.06 11.96 -16.01
CA ASN A 36 8.42 13.17 -15.46
C ASN A 36 9.17 14.45 -15.89
N ALA A 37 8.67 15.62 -15.49
CA ALA A 37 9.27 16.92 -15.84
C ALA A 37 10.75 17.10 -15.40
N LYS A 38 11.25 16.26 -14.49
CA LYS A 38 12.63 16.28 -13.98
C LYS A 38 13.53 15.21 -14.63
N GLY A 39 12.99 14.43 -15.57
CA GLY A 39 13.73 13.38 -16.27
C GLY A 39 13.87 12.06 -15.49
N TYR A 40 13.10 11.85 -14.42
CA TYR A 40 13.08 10.56 -13.71
C TYR A 40 12.00 9.65 -14.28
N HIS A 41 12.19 8.33 -14.16
CA HIS A 41 11.13 7.35 -14.30
C HIS A 41 10.29 7.32 -13.00
N PRO A 42 9.07 7.88 -13.01
CA PRO A 42 8.25 7.89 -11.80
C PRO A 42 7.72 6.49 -11.47
N VAL A 43 7.35 6.28 -10.21
CA VAL A 43 6.61 5.08 -9.80
C VAL A 43 5.17 5.10 -10.31
N GLU A 44 4.63 3.92 -10.58
CA GLU A 44 3.25 3.67 -11.00
C GLU A 44 2.63 2.53 -10.21
N LEU A 45 1.30 2.57 -10.10
CA LEU A 45 0.51 1.45 -9.61
C LEU A 45 0.07 0.57 -10.79
N VAL A 46 0.55 -0.67 -10.82
CA VAL A 46 0.20 -1.67 -11.83
C VAL A 46 -0.42 -2.87 -11.12
N GLU A 47 -1.71 -3.10 -11.36
CA GLU A 47 -2.48 -4.19 -10.76
C GLU A 47 -2.82 -5.26 -11.80
N THR A 48 -2.88 -6.52 -11.37
CA THR A 48 -3.27 -7.66 -12.19
C THR A 48 -4.27 -8.53 -11.44
N GLU A 49 -4.78 -9.57 -12.11
CA GLU A 49 -5.59 -10.58 -11.45
C GLU A 49 -4.74 -11.32 -10.40
N GLY A 50 -5.02 -11.07 -9.12
CA GLY A 50 -4.29 -11.65 -7.98
C GLY A 50 -3.27 -10.72 -7.31
N ALA A 51 -2.87 -9.63 -7.95
CA ALA A 51 -1.97 -8.63 -7.35
C ALA A 51 -2.62 -7.23 -7.35
N TYR A 52 -2.99 -6.75 -6.16
CA TYR A 52 -3.64 -5.46 -5.97
C TYR A 52 -3.15 -4.76 -4.70
N CYS A 53 -3.28 -3.44 -4.67
CA CYS A 53 -2.97 -2.61 -3.53
C CYS A 53 -3.95 -2.90 -2.39
N THR A 54 -3.39 -3.12 -1.19
CA THR A 54 -4.15 -3.38 0.04
C THR A 54 -4.33 -2.14 0.93
N GLY A 55 -3.76 -1.00 0.50
CA GLY A 55 -3.70 0.23 1.29
C GLY A 55 -2.85 0.10 2.56
N CYS A 56 -1.74 -0.64 2.51
CA CYS A 56 -0.92 -0.92 3.69
C CYS A 56 -0.09 0.26 4.22
N GLY A 57 0.22 1.25 3.37
CA GLY A 57 0.95 2.47 3.77
C GLY A 57 2.48 2.38 3.74
N LEU A 58 3.08 1.19 3.54
CA LEU A 58 4.53 1.01 3.60
C LEU A 58 5.29 1.86 2.56
N CYS A 59 4.74 1.99 1.35
CA CYS A 59 5.31 2.82 0.29
C CYS A 59 5.36 4.31 0.66
N ALA A 60 4.33 4.83 1.36
CA ALA A 60 4.33 6.21 1.84
C ALA A 60 5.32 6.42 2.98
N MET A 61 5.44 5.44 3.88
CA MET A 61 6.36 5.49 5.02
C MET A 61 7.84 5.48 4.58
N ILE A 62 8.19 4.72 3.55
CA ILE A 62 9.59 4.64 3.07
C ILE A 62 9.95 5.79 2.13
N CYS A 63 8.97 6.50 1.57
CA CYS A 63 9.23 7.51 0.55
C CYS A 63 9.90 8.75 1.17
N PRO A 64 11.16 9.07 0.81
CA PRO A 64 11.87 10.22 1.38
C PRO A 64 11.28 11.56 0.96
N ASP A 65 10.57 11.59 -0.17
CA ASP A 65 9.97 12.79 -0.76
C ASP A 65 8.46 12.88 -0.50
N VAL A 66 7.87 11.91 0.22
CA VAL A 66 6.45 11.88 0.62
C VAL A 66 5.47 12.06 -0.56
N VAL A 67 5.76 11.43 -1.70
CA VAL A 67 4.98 11.62 -2.95
C VAL A 67 3.79 10.68 -3.09
N LEU A 68 3.59 9.74 -2.16
CA LEU A 68 2.51 8.75 -2.20
C LEU A 68 1.46 9.03 -1.12
N THR A 69 0.23 9.29 -1.55
CA THR A 69 -0.94 9.33 -0.65
C THR A 69 -1.68 8.00 -0.77
N VAL A 70 -1.87 7.31 0.36
CA VAL A 70 -2.43 5.95 0.39
C VAL A 70 -3.87 5.98 0.89
N PHE A 71 -4.76 5.36 0.12
CA PHE A 71 -6.16 5.20 0.46
C PHE A 71 -6.47 3.74 0.71
N ARG A 72 -7.38 3.49 1.65
CA ARG A 72 -7.74 2.15 2.07
C ARG A 72 -9.24 2.07 2.29
N GLU A 73 -9.86 1.04 1.75
CA GLU A 73 -11.26 0.77 2.07
C GLU A 73 -11.42 0.48 3.57
N PRO A 74 -12.49 0.99 4.20
CA PRO A 74 -12.78 0.68 5.59
C PRO A 74 -12.97 -0.82 5.76
N ARG A 75 -12.21 -1.44 6.67
CA ARG A 75 -12.44 -2.84 7.05
C ARG A 75 -13.81 -2.94 7.71
N ARG A 76 -14.71 -3.73 7.13
CA ARG A 76 -15.92 -4.16 7.86
C ARG A 76 -15.44 -4.93 9.10
N PRO A 77 -15.77 -4.47 10.32
CA PRO A 77 -15.30 -5.14 11.53
C PRO A 77 -15.86 -6.56 11.53
N ARG A 78 -14.96 -7.56 11.67
CA ARG A 78 -15.41 -8.93 11.94
C ARG A 78 -16.08 -8.90 13.32
N ARG A 79 -17.33 -9.37 13.42
CA ARG A 79 -17.96 -9.59 14.72
C ARG A 79 -17.02 -10.51 15.50
N ARG A 80 -16.48 -10.03 16.62
CA ARG A 80 -15.74 -10.89 17.53
C ARG A 80 -16.75 -11.88 18.12
N PRO A 81 -16.49 -13.20 18.09
CA PRO A 81 -17.28 -14.14 18.86
C PRO A 81 -17.31 -13.67 20.32
N ALA A 82 -18.43 -13.85 21.00
CA ALA A 82 -18.51 -13.57 22.43
C ALA A 82 -17.40 -14.35 23.14
N PRO A 83 -16.75 -13.78 24.17
CA PRO A 83 -15.85 -14.54 25.01
C PRO A 83 -16.59 -15.77 25.54
N GLU A 84 -15.97 -16.95 25.45
CA GLU A 84 -16.54 -18.17 26.03
C GLU A 84 -16.67 -17.98 27.55
N PRO A 85 -17.74 -18.53 28.17
CA PRO A 85 -17.90 -18.44 29.61
C PRO A 85 -16.71 -19.12 30.28
N VAL A 86 -15.93 -18.33 31.03
CA VAL A 86 -14.86 -18.84 31.87
C VAL A 86 -15.49 -19.79 32.89
N SER A 87 -15.35 -21.09 32.69
CA SER A 87 -15.81 -22.09 33.64
C SER A 87 -15.09 -21.84 34.96
N ALA A 88 -15.86 -21.57 36.01
CA ALA A 88 -15.38 -21.28 37.35
C ALA A 88 -14.26 -22.25 37.75
N VAL A 89 -13.07 -21.71 38.00
CA VAL A 89 -11.99 -22.47 38.63
C VAL A 89 -12.43 -22.75 40.07
N PRO A 90 -12.57 -24.03 40.51
CA PRO A 90 -12.92 -24.33 41.89
C PRO A 90 -11.78 -23.89 42.83
N ALA A 91 -12.18 -23.37 43.99
CA ALA A 91 -11.34 -22.78 45.04
C ALA A 91 -10.39 -23.77 45.71
#